data_AF-A0A1J7GLP3-F1
#
_entry.id   AF-A0A1J7GLP3-F1
#
_cell.length_a   1.000
_cell.length_b   1.000
_cell.length_c   1.000
_cell.angle_alpha   90.00
_cell.angle_beta   90.00
_cell.angle_gamma   90.00
#
_symmetry.space_group_name_H-M   'P 1'
#
loop_
_entity.id
_entity.type
_entity.pdbx_description
1 polymer ?
#
loop_
_entity_poly.entity_id
_entity_poly.type
_entity_poly.pdbx_seq_one_letter_code
_entity_poly.pdbx_strand_id
1 'polypeptide(L)'
;GVVFEKRITELSLSEFLSYGPQREVVFDHAKDRTIIFSTFQPDAASLVKKLQSTYPVFFLTNGGCEIFEDERRNSLEEALKVCLENGLQGIVSEIKGVFRNPGVVTKIKESEISLLTYGSLNNVPEVVYMQHLMGIDGVIVDLVQEITEAVANLIKSAMVVDEEGLTKGVGKLQLHSKPKFSHLELSFLLRLIPQLIQI
;
A
#
# COMPACT_ATOMS: atom_id res chain seq x y z
N GLY A 1 -1.29 -31.37 -21.91
CA GLY A 1 -2.20 -30.84 -20.89
C GLY A 1 -3.24 -30.00 -21.59
N VAL A 2 -4.51 -30.11 -21.18
CA VAL A 2 -5.58 -29.24 -21.70
C VAL A 2 -5.56 -27.97 -20.86
N VAL A 3 -5.38 -26.81 -21.50
CA VAL A 3 -5.49 -25.51 -20.85
C VAL A 3 -6.94 -25.05 -20.97
N PHE A 4 -7.59 -24.80 -19.83
CA PHE A 4 -8.94 -24.25 -19.78
C PHE A 4 -8.84 -22.76 -19.45
N GLU A 5 -9.41 -21.93 -20.31
CA GLU A 5 -9.44 -20.47 -20.15
C GLU A 5 -10.89 -20.06 -19.82
N LYS A 6 -11.23 -20.10 -18.53
CA LYS A 6 -12.47 -19.52 -17.99
C LYS A 6 -12.09 -18.33 -17.12
N ARG A 7 -12.89 -17.26 -17.17
CA ARG A 7 -12.76 -16.15 -16.20
C ARG A 7 -13.12 -16.67 -14.80
N ILE A 8 -12.45 -16.20 -13.75
CA ILE A 8 -12.74 -16.63 -12.37
C ILE A 8 -14.21 -16.39 -11.99
N THR A 9 -14.83 -15.35 -12.53
CA THR A 9 -16.27 -15.04 -12.37
C THR A 9 -17.21 -16.07 -12.96
N GLU A 10 -16.73 -16.89 -13.89
CA GLU A 10 -17.48 -17.94 -14.56
C GLU A 10 -17.27 -19.31 -13.92
N LEU A 11 -16.45 -19.38 -12.87
CA LEU A 11 -16.28 -20.57 -12.06
C LEU A 11 -17.35 -20.62 -10.97
N SER A 12 -18.01 -21.76 -10.86
CA SER A 12 -18.73 -22.07 -9.64
C SER A 12 -17.78 -22.11 -8.44
N LEU A 13 -18.29 -21.84 -7.24
CA LEU A 13 -17.51 -21.93 -5.99
C LEU A 13 -16.81 -23.29 -5.86
N SER A 14 -17.51 -24.36 -6.26
CA SER A 14 -17.00 -25.73 -6.29
C SER A 14 -15.88 -25.95 -7.30
N GLU A 15 -15.97 -25.34 -8.50
CA GLU A 15 -14.89 -25.42 -9.49
C GLU A 15 -13.67 -24.64 -9.00
N PHE A 16 -13.83 -23.43 -8.49
CA PHE A 16 -12.69 -22.67 -7.96
C PHE A 16 -11.98 -23.42 -6.82
N LEU A 17 -12.74 -24.00 -5.90
CA LEU A 17 -12.20 -24.80 -4.80
C LEU A 17 -11.51 -26.08 -5.28
N SER A 18 -11.90 -26.65 -6.42
CA SER A 18 -11.23 -27.84 -6.96
C SER A 18 -9.86 -27.53 -7.58
N TYR A 19 -9.60 -26.27 -7.95
CA TYR A 19 -8.31 -25.85 -8.51
C TYR A 19 -7.22 -25.57 -7.48
N GLY A 20 -7.52 -25.59 -6.17
CA GLY A 20 -6.61 -24.98 -5.20
C GLY A 20 -6.50 -25.64 -3.82
N PRO A 21 -5.44 -26.42 -3.55
CA PRO A 21 -5.09 -26.87 -2.19
C PRO A 21 -4.57 -25.74 -1.30
N GLN A 22 -4.35 -24.52 -1.82
CA GLN A 22 -3.66 -23.45 -1.07
C GLN A 22 -4.43 -23.05 0.19
N ARG A 23 -5.76 -23.14 0.18
CA ARG A 23 -6.57 -22.89 1.37
C ARG A 23 -6.31 -23.95 2.43
N GLU A 24 -6.48 -25.22 2.09
CA GLU A 24 -6.29 -26.36 3.02
C GLU A 24 -4.88 -26.38 3.60
N VAL A 25 -3.86 -26.24 2.74
CA VAL A 25 -2.45 -26.16 3.16
C VAL A 25 -2.23 -25.01 4.15
N VAL A 26 -2.82 -23.84 3.91
CA VAL A 26 -2.70 -22.72 4.85
C VAL A 26 -3.38 -23.05 6.17
N PHE A 27 -4.61 -23.55 6.19
CA PHE A 27 -5.30 -23.87 7.45
C PHE A 27 -4.63 -24.99 8.24
N ASP A 28 -4.06 -25.98 7.56
CA ASP A 28 -3.40 -27.13 8.19
C ASP A 28 -2.00 -26.79 8.72
N HIS A 29 -1.34 -25.76 8.16
CA HIS A 29 0.05 -25.45 8.45
C HIS A 29 0.34 -24.02 8.90
N ALA A 30 -0.65 -23.12 8.98
CA ALA A 30 -0.45 -21.73 9.38
C ALA A 30 0.14 -21.61 10.79
N LYS A 31 -0.38 -22.41 11.74
CA LYS A 31 -0.07 -22.31 13.18
C LYS A 31 -0.28 -20.86 13.64
N ASP A 32 0.73 -20.25 14.26
CA ASP A 32 0.66 -18.90 14.83
C ASP A 32 1.11 -17.80 13.86
N ARG A 33 1.35 -18.13 12.59
CA ARG A 33 1.81 -17.14 11.60
C ARG A 33 0.69 -16.18 11.22
N THR A 34 1.01 -14.89 11.21
CA THR A 34 0.17 -13.89 10.56
C THR A 34 0.22 -14.07 9.05
N ILE A 35 -0.94 -14.29 8.42
CA ILE A 35 -1.07 -14.53 6.98
C ILE A 35 -2.02 -13.51 6.40
N ILE A 36 -1.67 -12.98 5.23
CA ILE A 36 -2.50 -12.09 4.41
C ILE A 36 -2.64 -12.75 3.04
N PHE A 37 -3.85 -12.82 2.51
CA PHE A 37 -4.07 -13.17 1.11
C PHE A 37 -4.13 -11.91 0.25
N SER A 38 -3.50 -11.92 -0.91
CA SER A 38 -3.58 -10.80 -1.86
C SER A 38 -3.64 -11.27 -3.31
N THR A 39 -4.28 -10.47 -4.17
CA THR A 39 -4.41 -10.78 -5.61
C THR A 39 -4.70 -9.53 -6.45
N PHE A 40 -4.25 -9.52 -7.71
CA PHE A 40 -4.55 -8.46 -8.69
C PHE A 40 -5.93 -8.60 -9.34
N GLN A 41 -6.64 -9.71 -9.08
CA GLN A 41 -7.93 -9.99 -9.69
C GLN A 41 -9.07 -9.68 -8.70
N PRO A 42 -9.94 -8.69 -9.00
CA PRO A 42 -11.02 -8.29 -8.10
C PRO A 42 -11.94 -9.45 -7.71
N ASP A 43 -12.27 -10.30 -8.67
CA ASP A 43 -13.20 -11.42 -8.47
C ASP A 43 -12.59 -12.52 -7.59
N ALA A 44 -11.28 -12.78 -7.74
CA ALA A 44 -10.57 -13.68 -6.85
C ALA A 44 -10.54 -13.14 -5.41
N ALA A 45 -10.31 -11.83 -5.23
CA ALA A 45 -10.31 -11.21 -3.90
C ALA A 45 -11.68 -11.35 -3.22
N SER A 46 -12.76 -11.05 -3.96
CA SER A 46 -14.15 -11.25 -3.49
C SER A 46 -14.42 -12.70 -3.10
N LEU A 47 -13.99 -13.64 -3.95
CA LEU A 47 -14.23 -15.05 -3.74
C LEU A 47 -13.49 -15.60 -2.52
N VAL A 48 -12.19 -15.28 -2.38
CA VAL A 48 -11.39 -15.68 -1.21
C VAL A 48 -12.00 -15.12 0.06
N LYS A 49 -12.45 -13.86 0.05
CA LYS A 49 -13.10 -13.24 1.21
C LYS A 49 -14.42 -13.92 1.60
N LYS A 50 -15.18 -14.46 0.64
CA LYS A 50 -16.40 -15.25 0.92
C LYS A 50 -16.09 -16.65 1.41
N LEU A 51 -14.97 -17.23 0.98
CA LEU A 51 -14.56 -18.59 1.29
C LEU A 51 -13.90 -18.76 2.66
N GLN A 52 -13.42 -17.67 3.26
CA GLN A 52 -12.81 -17.68 4.58
C GLN A 52 -12.92 -16.29 5.25
N SER A 53 -13.01 -16.28 6.58
CA SER A 53 -13.01 -15.06 7.40
C SER A 53 -11.84 -14.95 8.38
N THR A 54 -10.95 -15.95 8.40
CA THR A 54 -9.83 -16.05 9.35
C THR A 54 -8.68 -15.11 9.02
N TYR A 55 -8.34 -14.99 7.73
CA TYR A 55 -7.19 -14.21 7.28
C TYR A 55 -7.66 -12.98 6.49
N PRO A 56 -7.03 -11.81 6.68
CA PRO A 56 -7.34 -10.64 5.88
C PRO A 56 -7.05 -10.88 4.39
N VAL A 57 -7.89 -10.28 3.55
CA VAL A 57 -7.75 -10.30 2.09
C VAL A 57 -7.49 -8.88 1.61
N PHE A 58 -6.43 -8.73 0.83
CA PHE A 58 -5.97 -7.46 0.29
C PHE A 58 -6.08 -7.48 -1.24
N PHE A 59 -6.43 -6.34 -1.84
CA PHE A 59 -6.46 -6.21 -3.29
C PHE A 59 -5.18 -5.55 -3.81
N LEU A 60 -4.50 -6.20 -4.76
CA LEU A 60 -3.31 -5.66 -5.43
C LEU A 60 -3.74 -4.78 -6.60
N THR A 61 -3.13 -3.61 -6.73
CA THR A 61 -3.40 -2.67 -7.83
C THR A 61 -2.12 -2.00 -8.34
N ASN A 62 -2.13 -1.64 -9.62
CA ASN A 62 -1.06 -0.83 -10.21
C ASN A 62 -1.34 0.68 -10.05
N GLY A 63 -2.45 1.05 -9.41
CA GLY A 63 -2.79 2.46 -9.13
C GLY A 63 -2.84 3.34 -10.37
N GLY A 64 -3.22 2.78 -11.52
CA GLY A 64 -3.23 3.49 -12.81
C GLY A 64 -1.87 3.64 -13.49
N CYS A 65 -0.83 2.94 -13.03
CA CYS A 65 0.44 2.82 -13.75
C CYS A 65 0.35 1.92 -14.99
N GLU A 66 -0.65 1.04 -15.03
CA GLU A 66 -0.99 0.20 -16.17
C GLU A 66 -2.51 0.21 -16.32
N ILE A 67 -2.98 0.18 -17.57
CA ILE A 67 -4.40 0.19 -17.90
C ILE A 67 -4.80 -1.20 -18.40
N PHE A 68 -5.82 -1.75 -17.77
CA PHE A 68 -6.42 -3.04 -18.08
C PHE A 68 -7.83 -2.85 -18.64
N GLU A 69 -8.35 -3.88 -19.32
CA GLU A 69 -9.74 -3.89 -19.78
C GLU A 69 -10.74 -3.85 -18.61
N ASP A 70 -10.39 -4.46 -17.47
CA ASP A 70 -11.19 -4.39 -16.25
C ASP A 70 -10.92 -3.06 -15.52
N GLU A 71 -11.88 -2.14 -15.64
CA GLU A 71 -11.81 -0.78 -15.06
C GLU A 71 -11.52 -0.78 -13.56
N ARG A 72 -11.95 -1.82 -12.83
CA ARG A 72 -11.76 -1.95 -11.38
C ARG A 72 -10.28 -1.98 -10.97
N ARG A 73 -9.37 -2.25 -11.92
CA ARG A 73 -7.92 -2.38 -11.70
C ARG A 73 -7.14 -1.09 -12.01
N ASN A 74 -7.81 -0.07 -12.55
CA ASN A 74 -7.13 1.04 -13.24
C ASN A 74 -6.86 2.26 -12.36
N SER A 75 -7.25 2.27 -11.09
CA SER A 75 -6.95 3.37 -10.17
C SER A 75 -6.95 2.93 -8.71
N LEU A 76 -6.48 3.83 -7.83
CA LEU A 76 -6.60 3.64 -6.38
C LEU A 76 -8.03 3.82 -5.89
N GLU A 77 -8.81 4.71 -6.52
CA GLU A 77 -10.21 4.90 -6.20
C GLU A 77 -11.05 3.65 -6.51
N GLU A 78 -10.83 3.04 -7.67
CA GLU A 78 -11.50 1.79 -8.02
C GLU A 78 -11.04 0.64 -7.12
N ALA A 79 -9.75 0.59 -6.74
CA ALA A 79 -9.27 -0.38 -5.76
C ALA A 79 -9.95 -0.21 -4.40
N LEU A 80 -10.12 1.03 -3.92
CA LEU A 80 -10.85 1.33 -2.69
C LEU A 80 -12.31 0.87 -2.79
N LYS A 81 -12.97 1.14 -3.91
CA LYS A 81 -14.33 0.69 -4.17
C LYS A 81 -14.44 -0.85 -4.13
N VAL A 82 -13.53 -1.56 -4.79
CA VAL A 82 -13.47 -3.04 -4.73
C VAL A 82 -13.34 -3.52 -3.29
N CYS A 83 -12.48 -2.90 -2.48
CA CYS A 83 -12.30 -3.28 -1.08
C CYS A 83 -13.57 -3.05 -0.26
N LEU A 84 -14.21 -1.90 -0.39
CA LEU A 84 -15.43 -1.56 0.35
C LEU A 84 -16.61 -2.46 -0.03
N GLU A 85 -16.84 -2.66 -1.32
CA GLU A 85 -17.96 -3.48 -1.81
C GLU A 85 -17.84 -4.96 -1.42
N ASN A 86 -16.60 -5.46 -1.26
CA ASN A 86 -16.34 -6.87 -0.95
C ASN A 86 -15.90 -7.11 0.50
N GLY A 87 -15.83 -6.08 1.34
CA GLY A 87 -15.37 -6.18 2.73
C GLY A 87 -13.92 -6.66 2.85
N LEU A 88 -13.06 -6.28 1.91
CA LEU A 88 -11.63 -6.57 1.95
C LEU A 88 -10.94 -5.63 2.95
N GLN A 89 -9.87 -6.10 3.58
CA GLN A 89 -9.23 -5.36 4.69
C GLN A 89 -8.11 -4.43 4.24
N GLY A 90 -7.64 -4.54 3.00
CA GLY A 90 -6.54 -3.70 2.56
C GLY A 90 -6.31 -3.64 1.05
N ILE A 91 -5.45 -2.71 0.69
CA ILE A 91 -4.95 -2.48 -0.67
C ILE A 91 -3.43 -2.63 -0.63
N VAL A 92 -2.87 -3.24 -1.67
CA VAL A 92 -1.43 -3.25 -1.93
C VAL A 92 -1.20 -2.57 -3.29
N SER A 93 -0.71 -1.33 -3.28
CA SER A 93 -0.56 -0.53 -4.51
C SER A 93 0.88 -0.42 -4.97
N GLU A 94 1.09 -0.29 -6.28
CA GLU A 94 2.36 0.24 -6.77
C GLU A 94 2.49 1.71 -6.28
N ILE A 95 3.65 2.04 -5.72
CA ILE A 95 3.99 3.33 -5.10
C ILE A 95 3.91 4.55 -6.05
N LYS A 96 4.35 4.44 -7.30
CA LYS A 96 4.16 5.46 -8.35
C LYS A 96 2.69 5.78 -8.55
N GLY A 97 1.80 4.79 -8.46
CA GLY A 97 0.35 5.01 -8.51
C GLY A 97 -0.14 5.91 -7.37
N VAL A 98 0.37 5.65 -6.15
CA VAL A 98 0.11 6.48 -4.97
C VAL A 98 0.63 7.90 -5.14
N PHE A 99 1.84 8.08 -5.65
CA PHE A 99 2.42 9.40 -5.86
C PHE A 99 1.77 10.22 -6.97
N ARG A 100 1.16 9.57 -7.97
CA ARG A 100 0.35 10.27 -8.98
C ARG A 100 -0.92 10.85 -8.40
N ASN A 101 -1.47 10.24 -7.36
CA ASN A 101 -2.72 10.66 -6.75
C ASN A 101 -2.69 10.55 -5.20
N PRO A 102 -1.85 11.37 -4.53
CA PRO A 102 -1.60 11.24 -3.10
C PRO A 102 -2.85 11.58 -2.25
N GLY A 103 -3.80 12.35 -2.81
CA GLY A 103 -5.05 12.70 -2.12
C GLY A 103 -5.96 11.50 -1.83
N VAL A 104 -5.76 10.37 -2.51
CA VAL A 104 -6.53 9.13 -2.26
C VAL A 104 -6.07 8.43 -0.98
N VAL A 105 -4.82 8.64 -0.54
CA VAL A 105 -4.32 8.04 0.69
C VAL A 105 -5.19 8.43 1.88
N THR A 106 -5.50 9.72 2.03
CA THR A 106 -6.40 10.20 3.09
C THR A 106 -7.75 9.49 3.06
N LYS A 107 -8.37 9.36 1.88
CA LYS A 107 -9.66 8.67 1.72
C LYS A 107 -9.59 7.19 2.10
N ILE A 108 -8.51 6.50 1.73
CA ILE A 108 -8.28 5.09 2.09
C ILE A 108 -8.18 4.96 3.61
N LYS A 109 -7.42 5.83 4.27
CA LYS A 109 -7.25 5.83 5.73
C LYS A 109 -8.55 6.13 6.47
N GLU A 110 -9.30 7.13 6.02
CA GLU A 110 -10.63 7.47 6.58
C GLU A 110 -11.64 6.33 6.41
N SER A 111 -11.44 5.46 5.42
CA SER A 111 -12.28 4.27 5.18
C SER A 111 -11.86 3.04 5.99
N GLU A 112 -10.90 3.19 6.92
CA GLU A 112 -10.34 2.09 7.73
C GLU A 112 -9.75 0.93 6.90
N ILE A 113 -9.36 1.20 5.65
CA ILE A 113 -8.69 0.24 4.78
C ILE A 113 -7.18 0.38 4.97
N SER A 114 -6.51 -0.76 5.20
CA SER A 114 -5.04 -0.77 5.29
C SER A 114 -4.42 -0.53 3.92
N LEU A 115 -3.40 0.31 3.85
CA LEU A 115 -2.66 0.60 2.61
C LEU A 115 -1.22 0.14 2.74
N LEU A 116 -0.84 -0.83 1.92
CA LEU A 116 0.55 -1.24 1.72
C LEU A 116 1.00 -0.82 0.32
N THR A 117 2.30 -0.74 0.12
CA THR A 117 2.86 -0.46 -1.21
C THR A 117 3.91 -1.48 -1.63
N TYR A 118 4.12 -1.56 -2.92
CA TYR A 118 5.26 -2.24 -3.55
C TYR A 118 5.82 -1.40 -4.69
N GLY A 119 6.94 -1.83 -5.25
CA GLY A 119 7.53 -1.25 -6.45
C GLY A 119 8.94 -0.76 -6.22
N SER A 120 9.64 -0.45 -7.31
CA SER A 120 11.07 -0.10 -7.29
C SER A 120 11.44 1.05 -6.34
N LEU A 121 10.54 2.03 -6.14
CA LEU A 121 10.81 3.17 -5.26
C LEU A 121 10.78 2.79 -3.76
N ASN A 122 10.23 1.63 -3.41
CA ASN A 122 10.29 1.12 -2.03
C ASN A 122 11.71 0.71 -1.60
N ASN A 123 12.64 0.60 -2.53
CA ASN A 123 14.05 0.36 -2.22
C ASN A 123 14.85 1.68 -2.03
N VAL A 124 14.16 2.83 -1.95
CA VAL A 124 14.78 4.13 -1.67
C VAL A 124 14.35 4.58 -0.27
N PRO A 125 15.26 4.66 0.72
CA PRO A 125 14.92 4.98 2.11
C PRO A 125 14.10 6.25 2.29
N GLU A 126 14.42 7.31 1.54
CA GLU A 126 13.73 8.60 1.60
C GLU A 126 12.29 8.49 1.10
N VAL A 127 12.04 7.65 0.09
CA VAL A 127 10.69 7.38 -0.40
C VAL A 127 9.90 6.62 0.65
N VAL A 128 10.49 5.62 1.29
CA VAL A 128 9.83 4.86 2.37
C VAL A 128 9.52 5.75 3.58
N TYR A 129 10.43 6.64 3.95
CA TYR A 129 10.19 7.62 5.01
C TYR A 129 9.00 8.54 4.68
N MET A 130 8.84 8.96 3.43
CA MET A 130 7.65 9.73 3.03
C MET A 130 6.35 8.94 3.11
N GLN A 131 6.39 7.68 2.71
CA GLN A 131 5.22 6.81 2.82
C GLN A 131 4.77 6.71 4.28
N HIS A 132 5.72 6.61 5.21
CA HIS A 132 5.45 6.69 6.65
C HIS A 132 4.78 8.02 7.04
N LEU A 133 5.29 9.17 6.58
CA LEU A 133 4.68 10.48 6.83
C LEU A 133 3.27 10.63 6.21
N MET A 134 3.02 9.98 5.08
CA MET A 134 1.71 9.93 4.41
C MET A 134 0.71 9.00 5.13
N GLY A 135 1.14 8.26 6.15
CA GLY A 135 0.29 7.33 6.89
C GLY A 135 0.05 6.00 6.17
N ILE A 136 0.94 5.60 5.25
CA ILE A 136 0.94 4.27 4.63
C ILE A 136 1.34 3.24 5.69
N ASP A 137 0.60 2.13 5.78
CA ASP A 137 0.69 1.16 6.87
C ASP A 137 1.90 0.22 6.75
N GLY A 138 2.48 0.09 5.56
CA GLY A 138 3.65 -0.75 5.35
C GLY A 138 4.15 -0.75 3.92
N VAL A 139 5.38 -1.21 3.75
CA VAL A 139 6.09 -1.24 2.47
C VAL A 139 6.65 -2.63 2.22
N ILE A 140 6.47 -3.13 1.00
CA ILE A 140 7.12 -4.34 0.50
C ILE A 140 8.43 -3.90 -0.16
N VAL A 141 9.54 -4.46 0.31
CA VAL A 141 10.91 -4.08 -0.08
C VAL A 141 11.73 -5.33 -0.40
N ASP A 142 12.76 -5.19 -1.22
CA ASP A 142 13.69 -6.28 -1.52
C ASP A 142 14.79 -6.37 -0.45
N LEU A 143 15.29 -5.22 0.01
CA LEU A 143 16.41 -5.10 0.94
C LEU A 143 15.93 -4.70 2.35
N VAL A 144 15.29 -5.64 3.05
CA VAL A 144 14.61 -5.39 4.34
C VAL A 144 15.53 -4.73 5.37
N GLN A 145 16.73 -5.27 5.57
CA GLN A 145 17.65 -4.77 6.60
C GLN A 145 18.08 -3.32 6.32
N GLU A 146 18.56 -3.07 5.10
CA GLU A 146 19.09 -1.75 4.70
C GLU A 146 18.03 -0.66 4.81
N ILE A 147 16.82 -0.93 4.31
CA ILE A 147 15.71 0.02 4.37
C ILE A 147 15.29 0.26 5.83
N THR A 148 15.21 -0.79 6.64
CA THR A 148 14.80 -0.66 8.05
C THR A 148 15.78 0.22 8.82
N GLU A 149 17.08 -0.02 8.67
CA GLU A 149 18.12 0.77 9.34
C GLU A 149 18.12 2.24 8.86
N ALA A 150 18.03 2.45 7.54
CA ALA A 150 18.04 3.79 6.97
C ALA A 150 16.81 4.62 7.40
N VAL A 151 15.61 4.04 7.37
CA VAL A 151 14.37 4.70 7.80
C VAL A 151 14.39 4.99 9.30
N ALA A 152 14.90 4.08 10.13
CA ALA A 152 15.06 4.31 11.56
C ALA A 152 15.99 5.49 11.87
N ASN A 153 17.07 5.65 11.10
CA ASN A 153 17.98 6.78 11.24
C ASN A 153 17.32 8.10 10.82
N LEU A 154 16.57 8.11 9.71
CA LEU A 154 15.83 9.31 9.26
C LEU A 154 14.82 9.78 10.31
N ILE A 155 14.07 8.86 10.92
CA ILE A 155 13.11 9.18 12.00
C ILE A 155 13.84 9.82 13.18
N LYS A 156 14.96 9.23 13.63
CA LYS A 156 15.76 9.79 14.73
C LYS A 156 16.27 11.19 14.41
N SER A 157 16.80 11.40 13.21
CA SER A 157 17.32 12.71 12.79
C SER A 157 16.24 13.78 12.73
N ALA A 158 15.03 13.45 12.27
CA ALA A 158 13.91 14.39 12.26
C ALA A 158 13.50 14.83 13.68
N MET A 159 13.44 13.88 14.63
CA MET A 159 13.10 14.17 16.03
C MET A 159 14.13 15.10 16.72
N VAL A 160 15.43 14.90 16.46
CA VAL A 160 16.49 15.76 17.04
C VAL A 160 16.37 17.20 16.55
N VAL A 161 16.03 17.41 15.27
CA VAL A 161 15.85 18.75 14.68
C VAL A 161 14.65 19.47 15.31
N ASP A 162 13.56 18.75 15.59
CA ASP A 162 12.38 19.33 16.24
C ASP A 162 12.64 19.71 17.71
N GLU A 163 13.42 18.92 18.45
CA GLU A 163 13.78 19.22 19.85
C GLU A 163 14.70 20.44 19.98
N GLU A 164 15.69 20.59 19.09
CA GLU A 164 16.54 21.79 19.05
C GLU A 164 15.75 23.05 18.67
N GLY A 165 14.72 22.90 17.81
CA GLY A 165 13.80 23.98 17.43
C GLY A 165 12.86 24.42 18.56
N LEU A 166 12.48 23.52 19.48
CA LEU A 166 11.56 23.80 20.58
C LEU A 166 12.18 24.64 21.71
N THR A 167 13.51 24.78 21.77
CA THR A 167 14.20 25.64 22.75
C THR A 167 14.09 27.14 22.45
N LYS A 168 13.44 27.54 21.36
CA LYS A 168 13.19 28.96 21.01
C LYS A 168 11.75 29.24 20.60
N GLY A 169 10.89 29.48 21.59
CA GLY A 169 9.74 30.38 21.43
C GLY A 169 8.40 29.85 21.92
N VAL A 170 7.99 30.29 23.10
CA VAL A 170 6.58 30.32 23.51
C VAL A 170 5.88 31.47 22.77
N GLY A 171 4.89 31.18 21.93
CA GLY A 171 4.03 32.24 21.38
C GLY A 171 3.10 31.89 20.22
N LYS A 172 1.80 31.78 20.55
CA LYS A 172 0.58 31.97 19.72
C LYS A 172 0.27 30.99 18.57
N LEU A 173 -0.90 30.33 18.72
CA LEU A 173 -1.71 29.77 17.64
C LEU A 173 -2.00 30.85 16.57
N GLN A 174 -1.65 30.59 15.31
CA GLN A 174 -2.38 31.09 14.13
C GLN A 174 -2.34 30.10 12.96
N LEU A 175 -3.52 29.92 12.40
CA LEU A 175 -3.93 29.24 11.17
C LEU A 175 -3.20 29.85 9.95
N HIS A 176 -2.77 29.02 8.99
CA HIS A 176 -2.02 29.36 7.76
C HIS A 176 -0.50 29.60 7.86
N SER A 177 0.24 28.72 8.54
CA SER A 177 1.68 28.61 8.29
C SER A 177 1.94 27.65 7.12
N LYS A 178 2.72 28.10 6.12
CA LYS A 178 3.30 27.20 5.11
C LYS A 178 4.01 26.05 5.85
N PRO A 179 3.88 24.78 5.41
CA PRO A 179 4.58 23.68 6.05
C PRO A 179 6.08 24.01 6.10
N LYS A 180 6.64 24.01 7.31
CA LYS A 180 8.07 24.22 7.52
C LYS A 180 8.76 22.88 7.33
N PHE A 181 9.21 22.65 6.11
CA PHE A 181 10.07 21.53 5.80
C PHE A 181 11.48 21.82 6.32
N SER A 182 12.07 20.86 7.02
CA SER A 182 13.49 20.82 7.34
C SER A 182 14.33 20.89 6.06
N HIS A 183 15.60 21.28 6.18
CA HIS A 183 16.50 21.35 5.02
C HIS A 183 16.69 19.98 4.34
N LEU A 184 16.58 18.91 5.13
CA LEU A 184 16.58 17.54 4.62
C LEU A 184 15.35 17.30 3.73
N GLU A 185 14.15 17.62 4.22
CA GLU A 185 12.89 17.50 3.48
C GLU A 185 12.86 18.40 2.22
N LEU A 186 13.43 19.60 2.27
CA LEU A 186 13.51 20.44 1.06
C LEU A 186 14.45 19.85 0.01
N SER A 187 15.63 19.36 0.41
CA SER A 187 16.56 18.69 -0.51
C SER A 187 15.98 17.38 -1.07
N PHE A 188 15.13 16.72 -0.29
CA PHE A 188 14.38 15.50 -0.62
C PHE A 188 13.32 15.78 -1.70
N LEU A 189 12.47 16.79 -1.50
CA LEU A 189 11.45 17.19 -2.49
C LEU A 189 12.10 17.48 -3.84
N LEU A 190 13.23 18.19 -3.82
CA LEU A 190 13.99 18.54 -5.02
C LEU A 190 14.58 17.32 -5.74
N ARG A 191 14.94 16.24 -5.02
CA ARG A 191 15.44 14.97 -5.59
C ARG A 191 14.34 14.08 -6.16
N LEU A 192 13.11 14.18 -5.66
CA LEU A 192 11.97 13.38 -6.11
C LEU A 192 11.26 13.94 -7.33
N ILE A 193 11.29 15.26 -7.52
CA ILE A 193 10.70 15.93 -8.68
C ILE A 193 11.13 15.26 -10.00
N PRO A 194 12.41 14.95 -10.25
CA PRO A 194 12.82 14.20 -11.44
C PRO A 194 12.23 12.79 -11.56
N GLN A 195 12.07 12.05 -10.46
CA GLN A 195 11.53 10.68 -10.45
C GLN A 195 10.01 10.65 -10.67
N LEU A 196 9.31 11.71 -10.29
CA LEU A 196 7.89 11.92 -10.57
C LEU A 196 7.63 12.41 -12.01
N ILE A 197 8.62 13.09 -12.62
CA ILE A 197 8.54 13.67 -13.97
C ILE A 197 8.97 12.69 -15.06
N GLN A 198 9.74 11.64 -14.75
CA GLN A 198 10.03 10.55 -15.69
C GLN A 198 8.79 9.66 -15.86
N ILE A 199 7.87 10.18 -16.68
CA ILE A 199 6.67 9.55 -17.23
C ILE A 199 6.96 9.20 -18.69
#